data_AF-A0A9X2AB18-F1
#
_entry.id   AF-A0A9X2AB18-F1
#
_cell.length_a   1.000
_cell.length_b   1.000
_cell.length_c   1.000
_cell.angle_alpha   90.00
_cell.angle_beta   90.00
_cell.angle_gamma   90.00
#
_symmetry.space_group_name_H-M   'P 1'
#
loop_
_entity.id
_entity.type
_entity.pdbx_description
1 polymer ?
#
loop_
_entity_poly.entity_id
_entity_poly.type
_entity_poly.pdbx_seq_one_letter_code
_entity_poly.pdbx_strand_id
1 'polypeptide(L)'
;MFTFLIVIIPFSLVENIGNFYEDESIFKLEKTTEVKELAHIRTNPIRAKLIDQVIDEVVALRKEEVKVNFYGNKSQLFTYLFPDSAFTYNFFQEPTGIKQHMNRVSLGMPNAIFYIGNYPRDFDSSKNFKLEQILLSHGYEKVEKDSFFYYMK
;
A
#
# COMPACT_ATOMS: atom_id res chain seq x y z
N MET A 1 -15.55 2.77 -45.91
CA MET A 1 -15.97 3.48 -44.67
C MET A 1 -15.36 2.75 -43.47
N PHE A 2 -14.04 2.85 -43.30
CA PHE A 2 -13.27 2.10 -42.26
C PHE A 2 -12.17 2.96 -41.61
N THR A 3 -12.19 4.27 -41.81
CA THR A 3 -11.09 5.17 -41.41
C THR A 3 -11.32 5.82 -40.05
N PHE A 4 -12.48 5.62 -39.42
CA PHE A 4 -12.84 6.23 -38.14
C PHE A 4 -12.52 5.37 -36.90
N LEU A 5 -12.16 4.09 -37.07
CA LEU A 5 -11.96 3.18 -35.93
C LEU A 5 -10.53 3.20 -35.34
N ILE A 6 -9.55 3.76 -36.06
CA ILE A 6 -8.13 3.71 -35.67
C ILE A 6 -7.74 4.86 -34.72
N VAL A 7 -8.53 5.94 -34.65
CA VAL A 7 -8.19 7.12 -33.83
C VAL A 7 -8.63 6.98 -32.37
N ILE A 8 -9.57 6.08 -32.05
CA ILE A 8 -10.13 5.92 -30.69
C ILE A 8 -9.29 4.96 -29.82
N ILE A 9 -8.55 4.03 -30.45
CA ILE A 9 -7.73 3.02 -29.75
C ILE A 9 -6.57 3.64 -28.93
N PRO A 10 -5.81 4.64 -29.41
CA PRO A 10 -4.76 5.23 -28.58
C PRO A 10 -5.32 6.05 -27.41
N PHE A 11 -6.53 6.61 -27.52
CA PHE A 11 -7.15 7.40 -26.43
C PHE A 11 -7.61 6.52 -25.26
N SER A 12 -8.21 5.36 -25.53
CA SER A 12 -8.65 4.45 -24.46
C SER A 12 -7.51 3.76 -23.72
N LEU A 13 -6.35 3.59 -24.38
CA LEU A 13 -5.13 3.12 -23.73
C LEU A 13 -4.52 4.19 -22.82
N VAL A 14 -4.51 5.46 -23.23
CA VAL A 14 -4.01 6.56 -22.38
C VAL A 14 -4.90 6.78 -21.15
N GLU A 15 -6.24 6.75 -21.31
CA GLU A 15 -7.15 6.89 -20.17
C GLU A 15 -7.07 5.69 -19.21
N ASN A 16 -6.93 4.46 -19.70
CA ASN A 16 -6.83 3.30 -18.83
C ASN A 16 -5.47 3.16 -18.15
N ILE A 17 -4.36 3.48 -18.83
CA ILE A 17 -3.02 3.43 -18.20
C ILE A 17 -2.90 4.50 -17.11
N GLY A 18 -3.49 5.69 -17.31
CA GLY A 18 -3.60 6.72 -16.27
C GLY A 18 -4.39 6.23 -15.06
N ASN A 19 -5.53 5.55 -15.26
CA ASN A 19 -6.37 5.07 -14.16
C ASN A 19 -5.77 3.90 -13.33
N PHE A 20 -4.85 3.11 -13.90
CA PHE A 20 -4.22 1.99 -13.17
C PHE A 20 -3.02 2.41 -12.30
N TYR A 21 -2.40 3.57 -12.56
CA TYR A 21 -1.18 3.98 -11.84
C TYR A 21 -1.15 5.44 -11.35
N GLU A 22 -1.92 6.33 -11.98
CA GLU A 22 -1.94 7.76 -11.67
C GLU A 22 -3.21 8.13 -10.91
N ASP A 23 -3.05 8.42 -9.61
CA ASP A 23 -4.15 8.90 -8.77
C ASP A 23 -4.63 10.31 -9.13
N GLU A 24 -3.89 11.02 -9.99
CA GLU A 24 -4.15 12.39 -10.40
C GLU A 24 -3.71 12.63 -11.84
N SER A 25 -4.25 13.70 -12.45
CA SER A 25 -3.83 14.15 -13.78
C SER A 25 -2.30 14.29 -13.88
N ILE A 26 -1.72 13.87 -15.00
CA ILE A 26 -0.28 13.97 -15.33
C ILE A 26 0.31 15.34 -14.97
N PHE A 27 -0.47 16.41 -15.15
CA PHE A 27 -0.07 17.79 -14.84
C PHE A 27 0.18 18.06 -13.35
N LYS A 28 -0.22 17.17 -12.44
CA LYS A 28 -0.03 17.28 -10.98
C LYS A 28 1.07 16.35 -10.45
N LEU A 29 1.74 15.61 -11.32
CA LEU A 29 2.83 14.69 -10.99
C LEU A 29 4.17 15.41 -11.04
N GLU A 30 4.41 16.29 -10.06
CA GLU A 30 5.59 17.17 -10.02
C GLU A 30 6.71 16.68 -9.09
N LYS A 31 6.46 15.65 -8.29
CA LYS A 31 7.40 15.18 -7.26
C LYS A 31 7.90 13.77 -7.53
N THR A 32 9.15 13.54 -7.17
CA THR A 32 9.77 12.22 -7.06
C THR A 32 9.94 11.91 -5.57
N THR A 33 9.79 10.65 -5.20
CA THR A 33 10.18 10.18 -3.86
C THR A 33 11.70 10.23 -3.70
N GLU A 34 12.20 10.31 -2.48
CA GLU A 34 13.65 10.29 -2.21
C GLU A 34 14.26 8.87 -2.33
N VAL A 35 13.39 7.88 -2.49
CA VAL A 35 13.72 6.47 -2.67
C VAL A 35 14.31 6.25 -4.07
N LYS A 36 15.54 5.73 -4.13
CA LYS A 36 16.28 5.52 -5.38
C LYS A 36 15.52 4.62 -6.37
N GLU A 37 14.88 3.58 -5.86
CA GLU A 37 14.08 2.60 -6.62
C GLU A 37 12.85 3.23 -7.27
N LEU A 38 12.38 4.37 -6.76
CA LEU A 38 11.22 5.10 -7.25
C LEU A 38 11.59 6.46 -7.86
N ALA A 39 12.88 6.78 -8.02
CA ALA A 39 13.36 8.09 -8.49
C ALA A 39 12.82 8.49 -9.87
N HIS A 40 12.35 7.52 -10.66
CA HIS A 40 11.75 7.75 -11.99
C HIS A 40 10.22 7.81 -11.97
N ILE A 41 9.58 7.53 -10.84
CA ILE A 41 8.13 7.56 -10.68
C ILE A 41 7.75 8.94 -10.18
N ARG A 42 7.04 9.69 -11.02
CA ARG A 42 6.46 10.97 -10.64
C ARG A 42 5.14 10.75 -9.92
N THR A 43 4.93 11.50 -8.85
CA THR A 43 3.73 11.43 -8.03
C THR A 43 3.38 12.80 -7.45
N ASN A 44 2.24 12.91 -6.78
CA ASN A 44 1.85 14.14 -6.12
C ASN A 44 2.61 14.31 -4.78
N PRO A 45 2.74 15.54 -4.25
CA PRO A 45 3.50 15.78 -3.03
C PRO A 45 2.98 15.02 -1.79
N ILE A 46 1.66 14.81 -1.70
CA ILE A 46 1.02 14.14 -0.56
C ILE A 46 1.40 12.65 -0.54
N ARG A 47 1.34 12.01 -1.70
CA ARG A 47 1.71 10.61 -1.91
C ARG A 47 3.21 10.41 -1.71
N ALA A 48 4.05 11.30 -2.23
CA ALA A 48 5.49 11.24 -2.00
C ALA A 48 5.80 11.26 -0.49
N LYS A 49 5.29 12.26 0.22
CA LYS A 49 5.49 12.40 1.68
C LYS A 49 5.02 11.15 2.44
N LEU A 50 3.87 10.60 2.09
CA LEU A 50 3.37 9.38 2.72
C LEU A 50 4.30 8.19 2.49
N ILE A 51 4.76 8.00 1.25
CA ILE A 51 5.68 6.90 0.91
C ILE A 51 6.95 7.02 1.74
N ASP A 52 7.55 8.22 1.78
CA ASP A 52 8.76 8.49 2.55
C ASP A 52 8.52 8.20 4.05
N GLN A 53 7.41 8.67 4.62
CA GLN A 53 7.07 8.42 6.03
C GLN A 53 6.84 6.94 6.36
N VAL A 54 6.18 6.19 5.48
CA VAL A 54 6.01 4.74 5.65
C VAL A 54 7.36 4.03 5.60
N ILE A 55 8.24 4.41 4.67
CA ILE A 55 9.57 3.81 4.53
C ILE A 55 10.41 4.07 5.77
N ASP A 56 10.42 5.30 6.27
CA ASP A 56 11.15 5.66 7.49
C ASP A 56 10.69 4.83 8.70
N GLU A 57 9.38 4.66 8.86
CA GLU A 57 8.81 3.83 9.93
C GLU A 57 9.19 2.36 9.76
N VAL A 58 9.14 1.83 8.53
CA VAL A 58 9.51 0.44 8.23
C VAL A 58 10.98 0.19 8.54
N VAL A 59 11.85 1.14 8.19
CA VAL A 59 13.28 1.08 8.52
C VAL A 59 13.50 1.13 10.03
N ALA A 60 12.76 1.96 10.76
CA ALA A 60 12.83 2.02 12.22
C ALA A 60 12.40 0.69 12.86
N LEU A 61 11.22 0.16 12.50
CA LEU A 61 10.71 -1.10 13.01
C LEU A 61 11.64 -2.29 12.72
N ARG A 62 12.25 -2.33 11.54
CA ARG A 62 13.22 -3.39 11.20
C ARG A 62 14.50 -3.33 12.02
N LYS A 63 14.95 -2.14 12.43
CA LYS A 63 16.09 -2.01 13.36
C LYS A 63 15.78 -2.58 14.73
N GLU A 64 14.50 -2.62 15.09
CA GLU A 64 13.98 -3.25 16.31
C GLU A 64 13.59 -4.72 16.10
N GLU A 65 14.02 -5.33 15.00
CA GLU A 65 13.72 -6.73 14.63
C GLU A 65 12.22 -7.03 14.49
N VAL A 66 11.39 -6.01 14.26
CA VAL A 66 9.95 -6.17 14.02
C VAL A 66 9.71 -6.62 12.59
N LYS A 67 8.98 -7.72 12.42
CA LYS A 67 8.56 -8.19 11.10
C LYS A 67 7.45 -7.32 10.53
N VAL A 68 7.74 -6.63 9.44
CA VAL A 68 6.77 -5.76 8.75
C VAL A 68 6.04 -6.55 7.65
N ASN A 69 4.73 -6.35 7.53
CA ASN A 69 3.93 -6.84 6.42
C ASN A 69 2.95 -5.76 5.94
N PHE A 70 2.67 -5.71 4.63
CA PHE A 70 1.73 -4.73 4.06
C PHE A 70 0.44 -5.39 3.58
N TYR A 71 -0.70 -4.82 3.98
CA TYR A 71 -2.02 -5.26 3.56
C TYR A 71 -2.80 -4.09 2.92
N GLY A 72 -3.64 -4.38 1.93
CA GLY A 72 -4.50 -3.39 1.29
C GLY A 72 -4.24 -3.28 -0.21
N ASN A 73 -5.12 -2.59 -0.92
CA ASN A 73 -5.13 -2.57 -2.37
C ASN A 73 -3.95 -1.83 -3.01
N LYS A 74 -3.27 -0.93 -2.28
CA LYS A 74 -2.07 -0.23 -2.75
C LYS A 74 -0.79 -0.66 -2.03
N SER A 75 -0.84 -1.75 -1.27
CA SER A 75 0.33 -2.34 -0.59
C SER A 75 1.43 -2.78 -1.55
N GLN A 76 1.10 -3.04 -2.82
CA GLN A 76 2.01 -3.58 -3.84
C GLN A 76 3.29 -2.77 -4.00
N LEU A 77 3.20 -1.44 -3.92
CA LEU A 77 4.37 -0.56 -3.97
C LEU A 77 5.37 -0.91 -2.87
N PHE A 78 4.89 -1.04 -1.64
CA PHE A 78 5.72 -1.34 -0.49
C PHE A 78 6.20 -2.78 -0.49
N THR A 79 5.37 -3.73 -0.96
CA THR A 79 5.81 -5.10 -1.21
C THR A 79 6.96 -5.18 -2.23
N TYR A 80 6.95 -4.32 -3.26
CA TYR A 80 8.06 -4.23 -4.22
C TYR A 80 9.34 -3.68 -3.57
N LEU A 81 9.22 -2.63 -2.75
CA LEU A 81 10.35 -2.05 -2.03
C LEU A 81 10.91 -2.97 -0.93
N PHE A 82 10.05 -3.81 -0.36
CA PHE A 82 10.34 -4.67 0.78
C PHE A 82 9.87 -6.10 0.49
N PRO A 83 10.57 -6.87 -0.36
CA PRO A 83 10.07 -8.16 -0.86
C PRO A 83 9.88 -9.22 0.24
N ASP A 84 10.61 -9.11 1.34
CA ASP A 84 10.48 -9.93 2.55
C ASP A 84 9.22 -9.63 3.39
N SER A 85 8.57 -8.49 3.14
CA SER A 85 7.32 -8.06 3.80
C SER A 85 6.05 -8.47 3.04
N ALA A 86 6.22 -9.17 1.91
CA ALA A 86 5.11 -9.64 1.10
C ALA A 86 4.23 -10.62 1.90
N PHE A 87 2.93 -10.35 1.97
CA PHE A 87 1.97 -11.43 2.20
C PHE A 87 2.06 -12.37 0.99
N THR A 88 2.58 -13.59 1.18
CA THR A 88 2.74 -14.63 0.15
C THR A 88 1.44 -15.15 -0.48
N TYR A 89 0.35 -14.37 -0.44
CA TYR A 89 -0.97 -14.79 -0.88
C TYR A 89 -1.55 -13.85 -1.92
N ASN A 90 -2.19 -14.46 -2.91
CA ASN A 90 -2.70 -13.85 -4.13
C ASN A 90 -3.34 -12.47 -3.89
N PHE A 91 -2.85 -11.51 -4.69
CA PHE A 91 -3.02 -10.05 -4.72
C PHE A 91 -4.44 -9.47 -4.58
N PHE A 92 -5.49 -10.27 -4.37
CA PHE A 92 -6.90 -9.84 -4.41
C PHE A 92 -7.81 -10.50 -3.37
N GLN A 93 -7.29 -11.23 -2.38
CA GLN A 93 -8.19 -12.03 -1.53
C GLN A 93 -8.74 -11.32 -0.30
N GLU A 94 -9.99 -11.68 -0.02
CA GLU A 94 -10.82 -11.32 1.12
C GLU A 94 -10.13 -11.46 2.50
N PRO A 95 -10.72 -10.90 3.57
CA PRO A 95 -10.20 -10.98 4.95
C PRO A 95 -9.96 -12.39 5.52
N THR A 96 -10.18 -13.46 4.77
CA THR A 96 -9.86 -14.84 5.16
C THR A 96 -8.37 -15.14 5.08
N GLY A 97 -7.63 -14.51 4.15
CA GLY A 97 -6.18 -14.69 4.00
C GLY A 97 -5.36 -14.17 5.18
N ILE A 98 -5.81 -13.08 5.81
CA ILE A 98 -5.10 -12.49 6.96
C ILE A 98 -5.08 -13.41 8.17
N LYS A 99 -6.15 -14.19 8.40
CA LYS A 99 -6.21 -15.16 9.52
C LYS A 99 -5.16 -16.26 9.36
N GLN A 100 -5.00 -16.79 8.15
CA GLN A 100 -3.96 -17.79 7.87
C GLN A 100 -2.55 -17.21 8.03
N HIS A 101 -2.34 -15.96 7.62
CA HIS A 101 -1.07 -15.27 7.82
C HIS A 101 -0.77 -15.04 9.30
N MET A 102 -1.73 -14.54 10.08
CA MET A 102 -1.56 -14.35 11.52
C MET A 102 -1.16 -15.65 12.23
N ASN A 103 -1.77 -16.77 11.86
CA ASN A 103 -1.42 -18.08 12.42
C ASN A 103 0.01 -18.53 12.06
N ARG A 104 0.58 -18.05 10.94
CA ARG A 104 1.96 -18.35 10.52
C ARG A 104 2.99 -17.40 11.11
N VAL A 105 2.62 -16.13 11.30
CA VAL A 105 3.52 -15.09 11.83
C VAL A 105 3.61 -15.13 13.35
N SER A 106 2.64 -15.74 14.05
CA SER A 106 2.60 -15.87 15.52
C SER A 106 3.70 -16.74 16.15
N LEU A 107 4.83 -16.98 15.46
CA LEU A 107 5.98 -17.76 15.94
C LEU A 107 6.88 -17.00 16.95
N GLY A 108 6.36 -15.97 17.62
CA GLY A 108 7.05 -15.29 18.73
C GLY A 108 7.90 -14.07 18.36
N MET A 109 7.93 -13.66 17.08
CA MET A 109 8.57 -12.40 16.68
C MET A 109 7.55 -11.25 16.70
N PRO A 110 7.92 -10.06 17.22
CA PRO A 110 7.12 -8.85 17.08
C PRO A 110 6.81 -8.60 15.62
N ASN A 111 5.58 -8.22 15.31
CA ASN A 111 5.20 -7.98 13.93
C ASN A 111 4.24 -6.80 13.77
N ALA A 112 4.41 -6.08 12.66
CA ALA A 112 3.61 -4.94 12.28
C ALA A 112 2.90 -5.22 10.95
N ILE A 113 1.62 -4.88 10.88
CA ILE A 113 0.78 -4.98 9.69
C ILE A 113 0.33 -3.57 9.30
N PHE A 114 0.91 -3.06 8.22
CA PHE A 114 0.57 -1.76 7.66
C PHE A 114 -0.68 -1.90 6.78
N TYR A 115 -1.70 -1.09 7.05
CA TYR A 115 -2.85 -0.99 6.18
C TYR A 115 -2.64 0.12 5.13
N ILE A 116 -2.40 -0.28 3.90
CA ILE A 116 -2.15 0.59 2.76
C ILE A 116 -3.37 0.56 1.82
N GLY A 117 -4.35 1.39 2.16
CA GLY A 117 -5.60 1.56 1.40
C GLY A 117 -5.48 2.55 0.24
N ASN A 118 -6.59 3.27 -0.02
CA ASN A 118 -6.69 4.27 -1.09
C ASN A 118 -5.99 5.60 -0.72
N TYR A 119 -4.69 5.56 -0.49
CA TYR A 119 -3.91 6.80 -0.41
C TYR A 119 -3.80 7.47 -1.80
N PRO A 120 -3.68 8.81 -1.87
CA PRO A 120 -3.71 9.77 -0.76
C PRO A 120 -5.12 10.18 -0.34
N ARG A 121 -6.17 9.64 -0.99
CA ARG A 121 -7.53 10.18 -0.93
C ARG A 121 -8.28 9.82 0.35
N ASP A 122 -8.13 8.61 0.91
CA ASP A 122 -8.79 8.21 2.16
C ASP A 122 -7.98 7.13 2.92
N PHE A 123 -7.56 7.44 4.15
CA PHE A 123 -7.25 6.46 5.20
C PHE A 123 -8.45 6.31 6.15
N ASP A 124 -9.65 6.22 5.60
CA ASP A 124 -10.85 6.07 6.41
C ASP A 124 -10.88 4.64 7.01
N SER A 125 -10.63 4.56 8.33
CA SER A 125 -10.69 3.31 9.10
C SER A 125 -12.07 2.66 9.03
N SER A 126 -13.14 3.46 8.84
CA SER A 126 -14.51 2.96 8.81
C SER A 126 -14.75 1.98 7.65
N LYS A 127 -14.04 2.15 6.53
CA LYS A 127 -14.12 1.25 5.36
C LYS A 127 -13.45 -0.12 5.62
N ASN A 128 -12.66 -0.27 6.69
CA ASN A 128 -11.89 -1.48 6.99
C ASN A 128 -12.24 -2.12 8.34
N PHE A 129 -13.40 -1.77 8.89
CA PHE A 129 -13.89 -2.25 10.18
C PHE A 129 -13.74 -3.76 10.40
N LYS A 130 -13.96 -4.58 9.37
CA LYS A 130 -13.79 -6.05 9.45
C LYS A 130 -12.33 -6.47 9.69
N LEU A 131 -11.38 -5.84 9.00
CA LEU A 131 -9.96 -6.15 9.16
C LEU A 131 -9.49 -5.75 10.56
N GLU A 132 -9.84 -4.53 10.97
CA GLU A 132 -9.48 -3.99 12.28
C GLU A 132 -9.98 -4.89 13.40
N GLN A 133 -11.27 -5.30 13.38
CA GLN A 133 -11.80 -6.25 14.35
C GLN A 133 -11.04 -7.58 14.38
N ILE A 134 -10.66 -8.10 13.22
CA ILE A 134 -9.87 -9.33 13.13
C ILE A 134 -8.51 -9.13 13.80
N LEU A 135 -7.80 -8.04 13.53
CA LEU A 135 -6.49 -7.78 14.11
C LEU A 135 -6.57 -7.56 15.63
N LEU A 136 -7.52 -6.72 16.08
CA LEU A 136 -7.74 -6.46 17.50
C LEU A 136 -8.11 -7.73 18.26
N SER A 137 -8.97 -8.59 17.71
CA SER A 137 -9.32 -9.89 18.32
C SER A 137 -8.16 -10.88 18.40
N HIS A 138 -7.08 -10.66 17.64
CA HIS A 138 -5.86 -11.47 17.70
C HIS A 138 -4.76 -10.81 18.55
N GLY A 139 -5.08 -9.75 19.29
CA GLY A 139 -4.17 -9.08 20.22
C GLY A 139 -3.21 -8.10 19.56
N TYR A 140 -3.53 -7.60 18.37
CA TYR A 140 -2.81 -6.47 17.80
C TYR A 140 -3.33 -5.16 18.39
N GLU A 141 -2.44 -4.18 18.50
CA GLU A 141 -2.74 -2.82 18.89
C GLU A 141 -2.59 -1.89 17.69
N LYS A 142 -3.51 -0.93 17.54
CA LYS A 142 -3.44 0.06 16.47
C LYS A 142 -2.47 1.17 16.85
N VAL A 143 -1.51 1.45 15.97
CA VAL A 143 -0.62 2.60 16.07
C VAL A 143 -1.01 3.61 14.99
N GLU A 144 -1.46 4.77 15.42
CA GLU A 144 -1.82 5.89 14.54
C GLU A 144 -0.65 6.87 14.42
N LYS A 145 -0.36 7.28 13.18
CA LYS A 145 0.60 8.33 12.83
C LYS A 145 -0.15 9.41 12.05
N ASP A 146 0.49 10.55 11.81
CA ASP A 146 -0.16 11.71 11.19
C ASP A 146 -0.83 11.42 9.84
N SER A 147 -0.30 10.46 9.07
CA SER A 147 -0.70 10.19 7.68
C SER A 147 -1.01 8.73 7.37
N PHE A 148 -0.78 7.82 8.31
CA PHE A 148 -1.01 6.38 8.15
C PHE A 148 -1.23 5.71 9.50
N PHE A 149 -1.62 4.44 9.48
CA PHE A 149 -1.69 3.62 10.67
C PHE A 149 -1.26 2.19 10.35
N TYR A 150 -0.84 1.47 11.38
CA TYR A 150 -0.52 0.06 11.31
C TYR A 150 -0.96 -0.63 12.60
N TYR A 151 -0.91 -1.96 12.61
CA TYR A 151 -1.26 -2.78 13.76
C TYR A 151 -0.04 -3.56 14.21
N MET A 152 0.29 -3.52 15.50
CA MET A 152 1.49 -4.14 16.07
C MET A 152 1.13 -5.20 17.11
N LYS A 153 1.90 -6.29 17.15
CA LYS A 153 1.78 -7.36 18.15
C LYS A 153 3.16 -7.88 18.53
#